data_AF-A0AA37TQP5-F1
#
_entry.id   AF-A0AA37TQP5-F1
#
_cell.length_a   1.000
_cell.length_b   1.000
_cell.length_c   1.000
_cell.angle_alpha   90.00
_cell.angle_beta   90.00
_cell.angle_gamma   90.00
#
_symmetry.space_group_name_H-M   'P 1'
#
loop_
_entity.id
_entity.type
_entity.pdbx_description
1 polymer ?
#
loop_
_entity_poly.entity_id
_entity_poly.type
_entity_poly.pdbx_seq_one_letter_code
_entity_poly.pdbx_strand_id
1 'polypeptide(L)' 'MTARAQFCDEAQARYRVYWLGGEGRIDGAEAIRSVDDREAIAIARGMTDGRSVELWDRGRFIGRFDPTSLVSGE' A
#
# COMPACT_ATOMS: atom_id res chain seq x y z
N MET A 1 4.37 24.52 24.55
CA MET A 1 5.19 23.32 24.28
C MET A 1 4.26 22.23 23.78
N THR A 2 4.03 22.13 22.48
CA THR A 2 3.26 21.02 21.90
C THR A 2 4.27 20.08 21.26
N ALA A 3 4.66 19.04 22.01
CA ALA A 3 5.39 17.93 21.43
C ALA A 3 4.45 17.20 20.46
N ARG A 4 4.48 17.58 19.17
CA ARG A 4 3.98 16.73 18.10
C ARG A 4 4.97 15.59 17.93
N ALA A 5 4.93 14.64 18.86
CA ALA A 5 5.51 13.31 18.70
C ALA A 5 4.68 12.49 17.69
N GLN A 6 4.46 13.07 16.50
CA GLN A 6 3.71 12.48 15.41
C GLN A 6 4.39 12.70 14.05
N PHE A 7 5.51 13.43 14.03
CA PHE A 7 6.29 13.67 12.81
C PHE A 7 7.48 12.74 12.62
N CYS A 8 7.74 11.84 13.56
CA CYS A 8 8.98 11.06 13.52
C CYS A 8 8.90 9.76 12.71
N ASP A 9 7.77 9.43 12.08
CA ASP A 9 7.70 8.15 11.36
C ASP A 9 6.99 8.17 10.00
N GLU A 10 5.87 8.88 9.87
CA GLU A 10 5.12 8.93 8.61
C GLU A 10 5.82 9.72 7.49
N ALA A 11 6.72 10.64 7.86
CA ALA A 11 7.48 11.44 6.89
C ALA A 11 8.67 10.67 6.27
N GLN A 12 9.12 9.58 6.90
CA GLN A 12 10.20 8.73 6.40
C GLN A 12 9.71 7.47 5.70
N ALA A 13 8.46 7.06 5.93
CA ALA A 13 7.83 5.99 5.18
C ALA A 13 7.71 6.39 3.70
N ARG A 14 8.64 5.85 2.91
CA ARG A 14 8.75 6.09 1.48
C ARG A 14 7.55 5.50 0.74
N TYR A 15 7.09 4.34 1.17
CA TYR A 15 6.03 3.59 0.53
C TYR A 15 4.73 3.65 1.34
N ARG A 16 3.61 3.77 0.63
CA ARG A 16 2.25 3.77 1.17
C ARG A 16 1.41 2.77 0.42
N VAL A 17 0.68 1.98 1.19
CA VAL A 17 -0.21 0.95 0.73
C VAL A 17 -1.63 1.41 0.99
N TYR A 18 -2.48 1.39 -0.03
CA TYR A 18 -3.89 1.76 0.07
C TYR A 18 -4.74 0.54 -0.25
N TRP A 19 -5.61 0.14 0.67
CA TRP A 19 -6.59 -0.91 0.41
C TRP A 19 -7.81 -0.32 -0.27
N LEU A 20 -8.15 -0.85 -1.44
CA LEU A 20 -9.35 -0.56 -2.20
C LEU A 20 -10.40 -1.64 -1.94
N GLY A 21 -11.57 -1.22 -1.46
CA GLY A 21 -12.77 -2.04 -1.37
C GLY A 21 -13.50 -2.16 -2.72
N GLY A 22 -14.59 -2.94 -2.72
CA GLY A 22 -15.35 -3.35 -3.92
C GLY A 22 -15.97 -2.24 -4.77
N GLU A 23 -15.92 -0.98 -4.34
CA GLU A 23 -16.43 0.18 -5.09
C GLU A 23 -15.32 1.18 -5.45
N GLY A 24 -14.05 0.78 -5.37
CA GLY A 24 -12.91 1.69 -5.56
C GLY A 24 -12.73 2.68 -4.41
N ARG A 25 -13.43 2.47 -3.29
CA ARG A 25 -13.25 3.22 -2.05
C ARG A 25 -11.98 2.75 -1.35
N ILE A 26 -11.16 3.69 -0.94
CA ILE A 26 -10.02 3.42 -0.06
C ILE A 26 -10.59 3.06 1.33
N ASP A 27 -10.45 1.79 1.73
CA ASP A 27 -10.87 1.25 3.02
C ASP A 27 -9.82 1.55 4.11
N GLY A 28 -8.55 1.68 3.71
CA GLY A 28 -7.47 2.03 4.62
C GLY A 28 -6.19 2.41 3.89
N ALA A 29 -5.25 3.01 4.63
CA ALA A 29 -3.92 3.29 4.16
C ALA A 29 -2.89 2.94 5.25
N GLU A 30 -1.80 2.28 4.87
CA GLU A 30 -0.68 1.96 5.76
C GLU A 30 0.64 2.39 5.14
N ALA A 31 1.45 3.07 5.94
CA ALA A 31 2.77 3.51 5.53
C ALA A 31 3.78 2.40 5.87
N ILE A 32 4.43 1.85 4.85
CA ILE A 32 5.41 0.78 5.02
C ILE A 32 6.83 1.32 4.87
N ARG A 33 7.74 0.83 5.70
CA ARG A 33 9.17 1.10 5.56
C ARG A 33 9.77 -0.03 4.75
N SER A 34 10.23 0.29 3.55
CA SER A 34 10.94 -0.64 2.68
C SER A 34 12.16 0.05 2.09
N VAL A 35 13.21 -0.73 1.85
CA VAL A 35 14.45 -0.23 1.25
C VAL A 35 14.28 -0.06 -0.27
N ASP A 36 13.54 -0.98 -0.90
CA ASP A 36 13.39 -1.09 -2.34
C ASP A 36 11.96 -1.39 -2.77
N ASP A 37 11.64 -1.04 -4.03
CA ASP A 37 10.34 -1.29 -4.64
C ASP A 37 9.95 -2.77 -4.56
N ARG A 38 10.93 -3.69 -4.72
CA ARG A 38 10.68 -5.14 -4.69
C ARG A 38 10.14 -5.62 -3.34
N GLU A 39 10.69 -5.10 -2.25
CA GLU A 39 10.26 -5.44 -0.89
C GLU A 39 8.88 -4.83 -0.61
N ALA A 40 8.68 -3.58 -1.02
CA ALA A 40 7.40 -2.90 -0.91
C ALA A 40 6.29 -3.64 -1.67
N ILE A 41 6.61 -4.15 -2.87
CA ILE A 41 5.70 -4.98 -3.68
C ILE A 41 5.39 -6.31 -2.99
N ALA A 42 6.38 -6.97 -2.39
CA ALA A 42 6.16 -8.22 -1.68
C ALA A 42 5.23 -8.04 -0.48
N ILE A 43 5.40 -6.94 0.27
CA ILE A 43 4.54 -6.57 1.40
C ILE A 43 3.13 -6.25 0.89
N ALA A 44 2.99 -5.38 -0.11
CA ALA A 44 1.70 -5.01 -0.67
C ALA A 44 0.92 -6.22 -1.23
N ARG A 45 1.62 -7.18 -1.86
CA ARG A 45 1.04 -8.46 -2.30
C ARG A 45 0.65 -9.37 -1.15
N GLY A 46 1.36 -9.35 -0.03
CA GLY A 46 0.93 -10.06 1.18
C GLY A 46 -0.35 -9.45 1.78
N MET A 47 -0.57 -8.15 1.54
CA MET A 47 -1.72 -7.38 2.05
C MET A 47 -2.96 -7.46 1.15
N THR A 48 -2.90 -8.11 -0.02
CA THR A 48 -4.07 -8.37 -0.86
C THR A 48 -4.93 -9.48 -0.25
N ASP A 49 -5.53 -9.22 0.91
CA ASP A 49 -6.43 -10.13 1.64
C ASP A 49 -7.83 -10.09 1.01
N GLY A 50 -7.98 -10.58 -0.21
CA GLY A 50 -9.27 -10.53 -0.92
C GLY A 50 -9.69 -9.12 -1.38
N ARG A 51 -8.81 -8.11 -1.21
CA ARG A 51 -9.02 -6.70 -1.62
C ARG A 51 -7.91 -6.20 -2.53
N SER A 52 -8.23 -5.22 -3.36
CA SER A 52 -7.24 -4.57 -4.23
C SER A 52 -6.38 -3.64 -3.40
N VAL A 53 -5.10 -3.56 -3.73
CA VAL A 53 -4.12 -2.82 -2.96
C VAL A 53 -3.30 -1.95 -3.90
N GLU A 54 -3.18 -0.66 -3.62
CA GLU A 54 -2.33 0.25 -4.39
C GLU A 54 -1.08 0.62 -3.61
N LEU A 55 0.07 0.48 -4.27
CA LEU A 55 1.37 0.85 -3.72
C LEU A 55 1.85 2.16 -4.34
N TRP A 56 2.23 3.08 -3.48
CA TRP A 56 2.68 4.42 -3.81
C TRP A 56 4.01 4.72 -3.13
N ASP A 57 4.98 5.26 -3.88
CA ASP A 57 6.24 5.83 -3.38
C ASP A 57 6.05 7.35 -3.23
N ARG A 58 5.63 7.80 -2.05
CA ARG A 58 5.28 9.20 -1.72
C ARG A 58 4.23 9.80 -2.66
N GLY A 59 4.65 10.26 -3.84
CA GLY A 59 3.80 10.82 -4.91
C GLY A 59 3.88 10.06 -6.23
N ARG A 60 4.58 8.93 -6.27
CA ARG A 60 4.76 8.08 -7.44
C ARG A 60 3.93 6.81 -7.28
N PHE A 61 3.00 6.58 -8.19
CA PHE A 61 2.29 5.31 -8.27
C PHE A 61 3.27 4.21 -8.70
N ILE A 62 3.43 3.18 -7.87
CA ILE A 62 4.30 2.02 -8.16
C ILE A 62 3.49 0.94 -8.90
N GLY A 63 2.30 0.63 -8.38
CA GLY A 63 1.42 -0.37 -8.98
C GLY A 63 0.22 -0.71 -8.12
N ARG A 64 -0.78 -1.34 -8.74
CA ARG A 64 -1.96 -1.88 -8.08
C ARG A 64 -1.91 -3.41 -8.14
N PHE A 65 -2.24 -4.03 -7.01
CA PHE A 65 -2.28 -5.47 -6.81
C PHE A 65 -3.71 -5.86 -6.51
N ASP A 66 -4.39 -6.46 -7.47
CA ASP A 66 -5.73 -6.98 -7.25
C ASP A 66 -5.64 -8.34 -6.53
N PRO A 67 -6.60 -8.65 -5.65
CA PRO A 67 -6.65 -9.88 -4.90
C PRO A 67 -7.10 -10.95 -5.87
N THR A 68 -6.15 -11.54 -6.58
CA THR A 68 -6.43 -12.64 -7.46
C THR A 68 -7.44 -12.27 -8.57
N SER A 69 -6.95 -11.65 -9.64
CA SER A 69 -7.46 -12.05 -10.95
C SER A 69 -6.92 -13.46 -11.23
N LEU A 70 -7.53 -14.47 -10.61
CA LEU A 70 -7.56 -15.79 -11.21
C LEU A 70 -8.30 -15.58 -12.53
N VAL A 71 -7.52 -15.40 -13.59
CA VAL A 71 -8.00 -15.72 -14.92
C VAL A 71 -8.44 -17.18 -14.87
N SER A 72 -9.75 -17.36 -14.71
CA SER A 72 -10.46 -18.51 -15.26
C SER A 72 -10.17 -18.50 -16.76
N GLY A 73 -9.06 -19.15 -17.15
CA GLY A 73 -8.82 -19.54 -18.53
C GLY A 73 -9.52 -20.87 -18.74
N GLU A 74 -10.55 -20.82 -19.57
CA GLU A 74 -11.41 -21.91 -20.05
C GLU A 74 -10.65 -23.06 -20.72
#